data_AF-A0A919KAV4-F1
#
_entry.id   AF-A0A919KAV4-F1
#
_cell.length_a   1.000
_cell.length_b   1.000
_cell.length_c   1.000
_cell.angle_alpha   90.00
_cell.angle_beta   90.00
_cell.angle_gamma   90.00
#
_symmetry.space_group_name_H-M   'P 1'
#
loop_
_entity.id
_entity.type
_entity.pdbx_description
1 polymer ?
#
loop_
_entity_poly.entity_id
_entity_poly.type
_entity_poly.pdbx_seq_one_letter_code
_entity_poly.pdbx_strand_id
1 'polypeptide(L)'
;MWDRGRLTLVGGPDTTVRAINNRGQVIGLTDGRPFRWRDGEVTYYGGAAGSQVVLLGMDEAGRLVGFVDNGTSRELVTWAL
;
A
#
# COMPACT_ATOMS: atom_id res chain seq x y z
N MET A 1 12.67 -4.81 -3.51
CA MET A 1 12.63 -4.05 -4.77
C MET A 1 14.04 -3.67 -5.19
N TRP A 2 14.42 -3.89 -6.46
CA TRP A 2 15.70 -3.42 -7.00
C TRP A 2 15.46 -2.11 -7.76
N ASP A 3 16.12 -1.03 -7.34
CA ASP A 3 16.05 0.27 -8.01
C ASP A 3 17.44 0.92 -8.02
N ARG A 4 17.87 1.40 -9.20
CA ARG A 4 19.18 2.05 -9.43
C ARG A 4 20.38 1.36 -8.76
N GLY A 5 20.45 0.03 -8.83
CA GLY A 5 21.57 -0.72 -8.25
C GLY A 5 21.44 -1.04 -6.76
N ARG A 6 20.30 -0.69 -6.13
CA ARG A 6 20.06 -0.88 -4.69
C ARG A 6 18.88 -1.82 -4.46
N LEU A 7 19.12 -2.88 -3.69
CA LEU A 7 18.05 -3.70 -3.12
C LEU A 7 17.46 -2.97 -1.91
N THR A 8 16.17 -2.62 -1.99
CA THR A 8 15.37 -2.15 -0.86
C THR A 8 14.48 -3.30 -0.39
N LEU A 9 14.67 -3.75 0.85
CA LEU A 9 13.70 -4.62 1.52
C LEU A 9 12.48 -3.77 1.86
N VAL A 10 11.32 -4.23 1.40
CA VAL A 10 10.05 -3.54 1.63
C VAL A 10 9.22 -4.47 2.51
N GLY A 11 9.04 -4.10 3.78
CA GLY A 11 8.27 -4.88 4.73
C GLY A 11 9.04 -5.97 5.48
N GLY A 12 8.33 -6.65 6.38
CA GLY A 12 8.77 -7.81 7.14
C GLY A 12 8.55 -9.15 6.42
N PRO A 13 8.76 -10.27 7.12
CA PRO A 13 8.68 -11.62 6.53
C PRO A 13 7.28 -11.97 6.00
N ASP A 14 6.23 -11.35 6.50
CA ASP A 14 4.86 -11.51 6.02
C ASP A 14 4.47 -10.34 5.11
N THR A 15 4.95 -10.37 3.87
CA THR A 15 4.70 -9.31 2.87
C THR A 15 4.02 -9.85 1.62
N THR A 16 2.91 -9.22 1.24
CA THR A 16 2.20 -9.48 -0.02
C THR A 16 2.12 -8.21 -0.87
N VAL A 17 2.62 -8.28 -2.10
CA VAL A 17 2.45 -7.21 -3.10
C VAL A 17 1.08 -7.33 -3.76
N ARG A 18 0.38 -6.21 -3.91
CA ARG A 18 -0.97 -6.17 -4.49
C ARG A 18 -1.04 -5.49 -5.85
N ALA A 19 -0.25 -4.45 -6.07
CA ALA A 19 -0.18 -3.80 -7.37
C ALA A 19 1.18 -3.10 -7.56
N ILE A 20 1.56 -2.96 -8.83
CA ILE A 20 2.70 -2.17 -9.31
C ILE A 20 2.25 -1.39 -10.56
N ASN A 21 2.72 -0.16 -10.75
CA ASN A 21 2.48 0.61 -11.98
C ASN A 21 3.77 0.84 -12.78
N ASN A 22 3.67 1.40 -14.00
CA ASN A 22 4.83 1.59 -14.88
C ASN A 22 5.86 2.59 -14.35
N ARG A 23 5.54 3.36 -13.30
CA ARG A 23 6.49 4.22 -12.59
C ARG A 23 7.24 3.49 -11.47
N GLY A 24 7.06 2.16 -11.37
CA GLY A 24 7.69 1.33 -10.36
C GLY A 24 7.12 1.50 -8.95
N GLN A 25 6.02 2.23 -8.78
CA GLN A 25 5.37 2.35 -7.47
C GLN A 25 4.73 1.01 -7.14
N VAL A 26 4.84 0.58 -5.89
CA VAL A 26 4.28 -0.69 -5.41
C VAL A 26 3.34 -0.44 -4.25
N ILE A 27 2.22 -1.13 -4.18
CA ILE A 27 1.41 -1.22 -2.97
C ILE A 27 1.29 -2.67 -2.51
N GLY A 28 1.10 -2.85 -1.21
CA GLY A 28 0.95 -4.17 -0.63
C GLY A 28 0.50 -4.12 0.81
N LEU A 29 0.62 -5.27 1.47
CA LEU A 29 0.40 -5.47 2.90
C LEU A 29 1.66 -6.11 3.47
N THR A 30 2.15 -5.59 4.59
CA THR A 30 3.27 -6.19 5.32
C THR A 30 3.01 -6.17 6.81
N ASP A 31 3.16 -7.31 7.47
CA ASP A 31 2.89 -7.48 8.91
C ASP A 31 1.51 -6.89 9.32
N GLY A 32 0.49 -7.13 8.48
CA GLY A 32 -0.87 -6.62 8.65
C GLY A 32 -1.07 -5.11 8.37
N ARG A 33 -0.04 -4.41 7.88
CA ARG A 33 -0.07 -2.97 7.58
C ARG A 33 0.02 -2.70 6.08
N PRO A 34 -0.95 -2.00 5.48
CA PRO A 34 -0.83 -1.61 4.09
C PRO A 34 0.33 -0.65 3.90
N PHE A 35 1.05 -0.82 2.79
CA PHE A 35 2.16 0.04 2.46
C PHE A 35 2.11 0.47 0.98
N ARG A 36 2.79 1.58 0.70
CA ARG A 36 3.21 2.00 -0.62
C ARG A 36 4.72 2.20 -0.63
N TRP A 37 5.38 1.70 -1.65
CA TRP A 37 6.77 2.01 -1.97
C TRP A 37 6.84 2.93 -3.19
N ARG A 38 7.66 3.99 -3.10
CA ARG A 38 8.00 4.88 -4.22
C ARG A 38 9.41 5.43 -4.03
N ASP A 39 10.27 5.29 -5.05
CA ASP A 39 11.60 5.92 -5.09
C ASP A 39 12.48 5.65 -3.86
N GLY A 40 12.36 4.45 -3.27
CA GLY A 40 13.12 4.04 -2.09
C GLY A 40 12.47 4.37 -0.75
N GLU A 41 11.31 5.03 -0.75
CA GLU A 41 10.55 5.36 0.46
C GLU A 41 9.36 4.42 0.64
N VAL A 42 9.10 3.98 1.88
CA VAL A 42 7.92 3.20 2.26
C VAL A 42 7.01 4.07 3.11
N THR A 43 5.77 4.26 2.64
CA THR A 43 4.70 4.88 3.41
C THR A 43 3.72 3.82 3.87
N TYR A 44 3.42 3.77 5.16
CA TYR A 44 2.41 2.87 5.72
C TYR A 44 1.08 3.60 5.88
N TYR A 45 -0.02 2.91 5.60
CA TYR A 45 -1.37 3.43 5.83
C TYR A 45 -1.94 2.79 7.08
N GLY A 46 -2.38 3.63 8.02
CA GLY A 46 -3.11 3.22 9.21
C GLY A 46 -4.51 3.81 9.18
N GLY A 47 -5.46 3.10 9.78
CA GLY A 47 -6.78 3.64 10.08
C GLY A 47 -6.81 4.27 11.47
N ALA A 48 -7.91 4.96 11.80
CA ALA A 48 -8.23 5.33 13.18
C ALA A 48 -8.31 4.09 14.10
N ALA A 49 -8.25 4.28 15.41
CA ALA A 49 -8.26 3.17 16.37
C ALA A 49 -9.42 2.18 16.11
N GLY A 50 -9.09 0.91 15.88
CA GLY A 50 -10.05 -0.15 15.58
C GLY A 50 -10.38 -0.33 14.09
N SER A 51 -9.84 0.50 13.21
CA SER A 51 -10.06 0.39 11.76
C SER A 51 -8.89 -0.20 10.99
N GLN A 52 -9.22 -1.00 9.97
CA GLN A 52 -8.26 -1.61 9.06
C GLN A 52 -8.34 -0.92 7.69
N VAL A 53 -7.20 -0.43 7.23
CA VAL A 53 -7.07 0.03 5.84
C VAL A 53 -6.72 -1.17 4.98
N VAL A 54 -7.30 -1.27 3.79
CA VAL A 54 -6.92 -2.26 2.78
C VAL A 54 -6.78 -1.55 1.44
N LEU A 55 -5.57 -1.61 0.86
CA LEU A 55 -5.34 -1.16 -0.52
C LEU A 55 -5.66 -2.32 -1.47
N LEU A 56 -6.55 -2.12 -2.43
CA LEU A 56 -6.94 -3.14 -3.41
C LEU A 56 -6.24 -2.96 -4.75
N GLY A 57 -5.96 -1.73 -5.15
CA GLY A 57 -5.38 -1.44 -6.45
C GLY A 57 -4.78 -0.05 -6.53
N MET A 58 -4.02 0.14 -7.61
CA MET A 58 -3.38 1.40 -7.96
C MET A 58 -3.39 1.53 -9.47
N ASP A 59 -3.61 2.74 -9.98
CA ASP A 59 -3.46 3.02 -11.40
C ASP A 59 -2.12 3.67 -11.77
N GLU A 60 -1.94 3.95 -13.06
CA GLU A 60 -0.72 4.57 -13.60
C GLU A 60 -0.47 5.97 -13.04
N ALA A 61 -1.54 6.71 -12.72
CA ALA A 61 -1.45 8.01 -12.06
C ALA A 61 -1.09 7.87 -10.56
N GLY A 62 -1.06 6.65 -10.01
CA GLY A 62 -0.71 6.37 -8.62
C GLY A 62 -1.88 6.60 -7.67
N ARG A 63 -3.09 6.75 -8.22
CA ARG A 63 -4.32 6.83 -7.43
C ARG A 63 -4.61 5.45 -6.89
N LEU A 64 -4.96 5.40 -5.61
CA LEU A 64 -5.20 4.16 -4.89
C LEU A 64 -6.69 3.93 -4.72
N VAL A 65 -7.11 2.68 -4.84
CA VAL A 65 -8.46 2.23 -4.49
C VAL A 65 -8.36 1.20 -3.38
N GLY A 66 -9.30 1.25 -2.44
CA GLY A 66 -9.35 0.33 -1.33
C GLY A 66 -10.56 0.55 -0.46
N PHE A 67 -10.48 0.10 0.78
CA PHE A 67 -11.49 0.39 1.78
C PHE A 67 -10.90 0.58 3.17
N VAL A 68 -11.69 1.22 4.02
CA VAL A 68 -11.49 1.23 5.47
C VAL A 68 -12.59 0.37 6.10
N ASP A 69 -12.18 -0.54 6.97
CA ASP A 69 -13.07 -1.44 7.71
C ASP A 69 -13.01 -1.08 9.19
N ASN A 70 -14.09 -0.54 9.75
CA ASN A 70 -14.16 -0.14 11.16
C ASN A 70 -14.78 -1.24 12.05
N GLY A 71 -14.88 -2.48 11.54
CA GLY A 71 -15.55 -3.61 12.21
C GLY A 71 -17.08 -3.60 12.12
N THR A 72 -17.68 -2.49 11.69
CA THR A 72 -19.13 -2.33 11.52
C THR A 72 -19.54 -1.88 10.12
N SER A 73 -18.64 -1.19 9.40
CA SER A 73 -18.85 -0.75 8.02
C SER A 73 -17.58 -0.94 7.20
N ARG A 74 -17.76 -1.14 5.89
CA ARG A 74 -16.71 -1.04 4.87
C ARG A 74 -16.98 0.14 3.96
N GLU A 75 -16.08 1.10 3.96
CA GLU A 75 -16.18 2.29 3.12
C GLU A 75 -15.14 2.23 2.02
N LEU A 76 -15.59 2.30 0.76
CA LEU A 76 -14.68 2.41 -0.37
C LEU A 76 -14.01 3.78 -0.31
N VAL A 77 -12.69 3.78 -0.39
CA VAL A 77 -11.89 5.01 -0.38
C VAL A 77 -11.06 5.07 -1.64
N THR A 78 -11.13 6.21 -2.31
CA THR A 78 -10.17 6.60 -3.35
C THR A 78 -9.20 7.60 -2.74
N TRP A 79 -7.92 7.24 -2.66
CA TRP A 79 -6.88 8.19 -2.28
C TRP A 79 -6.25 8.77 -3.56
N ALA A 80 -6.39 10.08 -3.73
CA ALA A 80 -5.58 10.85 -4.67
C ALA A 80 -4.40 11.46 -3.89
N LEU A 81 -3.18 11.20 -4.34
CA LEU A 81 -1.94 11.80 -3.82
C LEU A 81 -1.41 12.80 -4.83
#